data_AF-A0AAP2DMW4-F1
#
_entry.id   AF-A0AAP2DMW4-F1
#
_cell.length_a   1.000
_cell.length_b   1.000
_cell.length_c   1.000
_cell.angle_alpha   90.00
_cell.angle_beta   90.00
_cell.angle_gamma   90.00
#
_symmetry.space_group_name_H-M   'P 1'
#
loop_
_entity.id
_entity.type
_entity.pdbx_description
1 polymer ?
#
loop_
_entity_poly.entity_id
_entity_poly.type
_entity_poly.pdbx_seq_one_letter_code
_entity_poly.pdbx_strand_id
1 'polypeptide(L)'
;MVRISRSFIKGSIIYTAIGALPMASAILLVPFYMVGLSTADFGALSIYLAFSLLVQLLVTYSFDTSLYIHYHEFKNDKAKLSAFVSSAFVLMLLIAAGLSIIILPAGGSILGLIFKHQDIAFFPNGWLALGGGIFQAIFKVHSNLLQSREKPETFFWSNLFLFTGIV
;
A
#
# COMPACT_ATOMS: atom_id res chain seq x y z
N MET A 1 -8.52 -36.54 -6.92
CA MET A 1 -7.07 -36.41 -6.62
C MET A 1 -6.55 -35.20 -7.38
N VAL A 2 -6.38 -34.05 -6.72
CA VAL A 2 -5.93 -32.81 -7.38
C VAL A 2 -4.42 -32.94 -7.66
N ARG A 3 -4.03 -33.10 -8.93
CA ARG A 3 -2.63 -33.02 -9.34
C ARG A 3 -2.21 -31.55 -9.30
N ILE A 4 -1.55 -31.15 -8.23
CA ILE A 4 -0.91 -29.84 -8.15
C ILE A 4 0.17 -29.77 -9.22
N SER A 5 0.04 -28.83 -10.16
CA SER A 5 1.01 -28.67 -11.25
C SER A 5 2.29 -28.00 -10.74
N ARG A 6 3.43 -28.27 -11.41
CA ARG A 6 4.69 -27.57 -11.10
C ARG A 6 4.58 -26.05 -11.29
N SER A 7 3.72 -25.59 -12.20
CA SER A 7 3.47 -24.15 -12.41
C SER A 7 2.76 -23.49 -11.22
N PHE A 8 1.85 -24.21 -10.56
CA PHE A 8 1.17 -23.73 -9.36
C PHE A 8 2.15 -23.55 -8.19
N ILE A 9 3.00 -24.54 -7.92
CA ILE A 9 4.01 -24.45 -6.85
C ILE A 9 4.98 -23.28 -7.10
N LYS A 10 5.45 -23.13 -8.35
CA LYS A 10 6.32 -22.02 -8.74
C LYS A 10 5.62 -20.67 -8.53
N GLY A 11 4.35 -20.55 -8.92
CA GLY A 11 3.55 -19.34 -8.69
C GLY A 11 3.39 -19.00 -7.21
N SER A 12 3.02 -19.97 -6.38
CA SER A 12 2.81 -19.77 -4.94
C SER A 12 4.09 -19.35 -4.21
N ILE A 13 5.24 -19.91 -4.58
CA ILE A 13 6.55 -19.50 -4.01
C ILE A 13 6.86 -18.06 -4.41
N ILE A 14 6.66 -17.70 -5.69
CA ILE A 14 6.89 -16.33 -6.18
C ILE A 14 5.98 -15.36 -5.42
N TYR A 15 4.67 -15.60 -5.36
CA TYR A 15 3.75 -14.67 -4.69
C TYR A 15 4.05 -14.52 -3.20
N THR A 16 4.41 -15.61 -2.51
CA THR A 16 4.74 -15.57 -1.09
C THR A 16 6.06 -14.85 -0.83
N ALA A 17 7.15 -15.31 -1.46
CA ALA A 17 8.49 -14.77 -1.20
C ALA A 17 8.63 -13.32 -1.69
N ILE A 18 8.10 -13.03 -2.88
CA ILE A 18 8.23 -11.71 -3.50
C ILE A 18 7.20 -10.74 -2.95
N GLY A 19 5.99 -11.20 -2.61
CA GLY A 19 5.01 -10.36 -1.91
C GLY A 19 5.47 -9.96 -0.51
N ALA A 20 6.33 -10.75 0.13
CA ALA A 20 6.93 -10.40 1.42
C ALA A 20 8.11 -9.43 1.32
N LEU A 21 8.73 -9.24 0.14
CA LEU A 21 9.91 -8.38 -0.01
C LEU A 21 9.67 -6.94 0.48
N PRO A 22 8.59 -6.24 0.07
CA PRO A 22 8.33 -4.89 0.56
C PRO A 22 8.11 -4.80 2.07
N MET A 23 7.70 -5.88 2.74
CA MET A 23 7.62 -5.92 4.20
C MET A 23 8.98 -6.23 4.83
N ALA A 24 9.79 -7.06 4.19
CA ALA A 24 11.13 -7.41 4.66
C ALA A 24 12.10 -6.21 4.64
N SER A 25 11.86 -5.20 3.81
CA SER A 25 12.62 -3.94 3.84
C SER A 25 12.57 -3.26 5.21
N ALA A 26 11.47 -3.38 5.96
CA ALA A 26 11.38 -2.83 7.31
C ALA A 26 12.45 -3.42 8.24
N ILE A 27 12.74 -4.72 8.10
CA ILE A 27 13.79 -5.39 8.89
C ILE A 27 15.17 -4.83 8.54
N LEU A 28 15.41 -4.53 7.27
CA LEU A 28 16.68 -3.94 6.81
C LEU A 28 16.85 -2.50 7.28
N LEU A 29 15.77 -1.73 7.38
CA LEU A 29 15.78 -0.33 7.78
C LEU A 29 15.88 -0.14 9.31
N VAL A 30 15.43 -1.12 10.11
CA VAL A 30 15.45 -1.04 11.58
C VAL A 30 16.84 -0.73 12.17
N PRO A 31 17.96 -1.37 11.76
CA PRO A 31 19.30 -1.00 12.22
C PRO A 31 19.67 0.46 11.93
N PHE A 32 19.30 0.98 10.74
CA PHE A 32 19.54 2.38 10.38
C PHE A 32 18.73 3.32 11.27
N TYR A 33 17.50 2.94 11.62
CA TYR A 33 16.68 3.71 12.53
C TYR A 33 17.24 3.74 13.95
N MET A 34 17.71 2.60 14.46
CA MET A 34 18.24 2.51 15.83
C MET A 34 19.57 3.25 16.02
N VAL A 35 20.41 3.32 14.98
CA VAL A 35 21.70 4.03 15.05
C VAL A 35 21.55 5.52 14.71
N GLY A 36 20.64 5.86 13.81
CA GLY A 36 20.55 7.19 13.21
C GLY A 36 19.51 8.14 13.82
N LEU A 37 18.55 7.65 14.60
CA LEU A 37 17.47 8.49 15.15
C LEU A 37 17.46 8.52 16.68
N SER A 38 17.13 9.69 17.22
CA SER A 38 16.84 9.82 18.65
C SER A 38 15.52 9.12 19.00
N THR A 39 15.29 8.85 20.29
CA THR A 39 14.02 8.26 20.76
C THR A 39 12.80 9.11 20.37
N ALA A 40 12.94 10.44 20.40
CA ALA A 40 11.87 11.37 20.01
C ALA A 40 11.56 11.25 18.51
N ASP A 41 12.60 11.21 17.67
CA ASP A 41 12.42 11.12 16.22
C ASP A 41 11.86 9.76 15.79
N PHE A 42 12.25 8.68 16.46
CA PHE A 42 11.68 7.35 16.23
C PHE A 42 10.19 7.28 16.61
N GLY A 43 9.79 7.97 17.69
CA GLY A 43 8.40 8.13 18.08
C GLY A 43 7.58 8.87 17.03
N ALA A 44 8.10 10.00 16.53
CA ALA A 44 7.46 10.76 15.45
C ALA A 44 7.36 9.92 14.16
N LEU A 45 8.42 9.22 13.77
CA LEU A 45 8.41 8.31 12.62
C LEU A 45 7.31 7.25 12.73
N SER A 46 7.16 6.64 13.90
CA SER A 46 6.13 5.62 14.15
C SER A 46 4.71 6.18 13.97
N ILE A 47 4.48 7.43 14.40
CA ILE A 47 3.20 8.13 14.19
C ILE A 47 2.94 8.35 12.69
N TYR A 48 3.95 8.78 11.93
CA TYR A 48 3.82 8.97 10.47
C TYR A 48 3.59 7.66 9.73
N LEU A 49 4.22 6.56 10.15
CA LEU A 49 3.97 5.24 9.57
C LEU A 49 2.54 4.77 9.85
N ALA A 50 2.06 4.91 11.09
CA ALA A 50 0.69 4.59 11.46
C ALA A 50 -0.33 5.43 10.67
N PHE A 51 -0.03 6.72 10.49
CA PHE A 51 -0.83 7.62 9.66
C PHE A 51 -0.85 7.19 8.19
N SER A 52 0.30 6.79 7.63
CA SER A 52 0.38 6.27 6.26
C SER A 52 -0.47 5.01 6.08
N LEU A 53 -0.44 4.10 7.05
CA LEU A 53 -1.27 2.88 7.05
C LEU A 53 -2.76 3.20 7.12
N LEU A 54 -3.14 4.19 7.93
CA LEU A 54 -4.54 4.66 7.99
C LEU A 54 -4.99 5.22 6.64
N VAL A 55 -4.18 6.08 6.02
CA VAL A 55 -4.45 6.61 4.67
C VAL A 55 -4.56 5.47 3.66
N GLN A 56 -3.64 4.50 3.72
CA GLN A 56 -3.67 3.33 2.84
C GLN A 56 -4.98 2.57 2.95
N LEU A 57 -5.46 2.34 4.18
CA LEU A 57 -6.73 1.65 4.44
C LEU A 57 -7.92 2.41 3.85
N LEU A 58 -7.98 3.73 4.10
CA LEU A 58 -9.06 4.58 3.61
C LEU A 58 -9.10 4.64 2.07
N VAL A 59 -7.94 4.79 1.43
CA VAL A 59 -7.84 4.85 -0.04
C VAL A 59 -8.12 3.50 -0.68
N THR A 60 -7.70 2.40 -0.05
CA THR A 60 -7.99 1.04 -0.56
C THR A 60 -9.48 0.74 -0.49
N TYR A 61 -10.20 1.24 0.53
CA TYR A 61 -11.65 1.09 0.72
C TYR A 61 -12.16 -0.36 0.51
N SER A 62 -11.41 -1.34 1.02
CA SER A 62 -11.69 -2.79 0.86
C SER A 62 -11.79 -3.28 -0.60
N PHE A 63 -11.29 -2.49 -1.56
CA PHE A 63 -11.29 -2.86 -2.97
C PHE A 63 -10.46 -4.11 -3.24
N ASP A 64 -9.39 -4.33 -2.48
CA ASP A 64 -8.59 -5.56 -2.54
C ASP A 64 -9.44 -6.83 -2.41
N THR A 65 -10.38 -6.83 -1.48
CA THR A 65 -11.29 -7.98 -1.25
C THR A 65 -12.36 -8.05 -2.33
N SER A 66 -12.98 -6.92 -2.67
CA SER A 66 -14.02 -6.85 -3.70
C SER A 66 -13.50 -7.29 -5.08
N LEU A 67 -12.25 -6.94 -5.39
CA LEU A 67 -11.59 -7.29 -6.63
C LEU A 67 -11.50 -8.81 -6.82
N TYR A 68 -11.11 -9.54 -5.78
CA TYR A 68 -11.00 -11.00 -5.86
C TYR A 68 -12.33 -11.67 -6.19
N ILE A 69 -13.40 -11.24 -5.51
CA ILE A 69 -14.77 -11.79 -5.69
C ILE A 69 -15.26 -11.52 -7.12
N HIS A 70 -15.29 -10.25 -7.54
CA HIS A 70 -15.83 -9.86 -8.84
C HIS A 70 -14.94 -10.27 -10.01
N TYR A 71 -13.64 -10.45 -9.79
CA TYR A 71 -12.76 -11.03 -10.80
C TYR A 71 -13.19 -12.46 -11.15
N HIS A 72 -13.50 -13.30 -10.17
CA HIS A 72 -13.95 -14.66 -10.42
C HIS A 72 -15.34 -14.73 -11.06
N GLU A 73 -16.23 -13.81 -10.72
CA GLU A 73 -17.58 -13.71 -11.28
C GLU A 73 -17.57 -13.23 -12.74
N PHE A 74 -16.79 -12.18 -13.05
CA PHE A 74 -16.76 -11.56 -14.38
C PHE A 74 -15.61 -12.05 -15.28
N LYS A 75 -14.84 -13.08 -14.89
CA LYS A 75 -13.69 -13.57 -15.68
C LYS A 75 -14.01 -13.91 -17.15
N ASN A 76 -15.25 -14.33 -17.42
CA ASN A 76 -15.72 -14.69 -18.76
C ASN A 76 -16.26 -13.48 -19.56
N ASP A 77 -16.55 -12.36 -18.89
CA ASP A 77 -17.03 -11.12 -19.48
C ASP A 77 -15.99 -10.00 -19.28
N LYS A 78 -15.04 -9.94 -20.22
CA LYS A 78 -13.91 -9.00 -20.17
C LYS A 78 -14.36 -7.54 -20.13
N ALA A 79 -15.49 -7.20 -20.76
CA ALA A 79 -15.99 -5.83 -20.81
C ALA A 79 -16.47 -5.39 -19.42
N LYS A 80 -17.29 -6.22 -18.75
CA LYS A 80 -17.75 -5.94 -17.37
C LYS A 80 -16.60 -5.90 -16.38
N LEU A 81 -15.65 -6.83 -16.49
CA LEU A 81 -14.49 -6.85 -15.61
C LEU A 81 -13.63 -5.58 -15.76
N SER A 82 -13.38 -5.15 -17.00
CA SER A 82 -12.61 -3.93 -17.26
C SER A 82 -13.32 -2.69 -16.71
N ALA A 83 -14.64 -2.58 -16.90
CA ALA A 83 -15.43 -1.48 -16.40
C ALA A 83 -15.46 -1.42 -14.87
N PHE A 84 -15.54 -2.57 -14.19
CA PHE A 84 -15.48 -2.64 -12.73
C PHE A 84 -14.11 -2.18 -12.20
N VAL A 85 -13.02 -2.73 -12.74
CA VAL A 85 -11.65 -2.40 -12.30
C VAL A 85 -11.34 -0.92 -12.55
N SER A 86 -11.72 -0.37 -13.71
CA SER A 86 -11.49 1.04 -14.01
C SER A 86 -12.32 1.97 -13.12
N SER A 87 -13.59 1.65 -12.89
CA SER A 87 -14.48 2.47 -12.04
C SER A 87 -13.98 2.49 -10.59
N ALA A 88 -13.57 1.34 -10.06
CA ALA A 88 -13.01 1.27 -8.73
C ALA A 88 -11.66 1.98 -8.62
N PHE A 89 -10.80 1.87 -9.63
CA PHE A 89 -9.54 2.63 -9.67
C PHE A 89 -9.80 4.14 -9.67
N VAL A 90 -10.76 4.62 -10.47
CA VAL A 90 -11.17 6.04 -10.46
C VAL A 90 -11.70 6.44 -9.08
N LEU A 91 -12.52 5.60 -8.43
CA LEU A 91 -13.00 5.87 -7.08
C LEU A 91 -11.85 6.00 -6.07
N MET A 92 -10.85 5.11 -6.13
CA MET A 92 -9.65 5.21 -5.28
C MET A 92 -8.91 6.54 -5.50
N LEU A 93 -8.76 6.98 -6.75
CA LEU A 93 -8.13 8.27 -7.07
C LEU A 93 -8.95 9.45 -6.53
N LEU A 94 -10.28 9.39 -6.61
CA LEU A 94 -11.16 10.40 -6.05
C LEU A 94 -11.06 10.46 -4.52
N ILE A 95 -11.02 9.31 -3.85
CA ILE A 95 -10.80 9.23 -2.39
C ILE A 95 -9.43 9.81 -2.03
N ALA A 96 -8.37 9.43 -2.76
CA ALA A 96 -7.02 9.95 -2.53
C ALA A 96 -6.95 11.47 -2.73
N ALA A 97 -7.58 12.00 -3.78
CA ALA A 97 -7.66 13.44 -4.04
C ALA A 97 -8.45 14.16 -2.94
N GLY A 98 -9.62 13.62 -2.56
CA GLY A 98 -10.45 14.18 -1.48
C GLY A 98 -9.71 14.21 -0.14
N LEU A 99 -9.08 13.10 0.24
CA LEU A 99 -8.24 13.03 1.45
C LEU A 99 -7.10 14.04 1.39
N SER A 100 -6.45 14.19 0.23
CA SER A 100 -5.35 15.15 0.09
C SER A 100 -5.82 16.60 0.25
N ILE A 101 -6.95 16.97 -0.35
CA ILE A 101 -7.54 18.31 -0.24
C ILE A 101 -7.89 18.64 1.22
N ILE A 102 -8.35 17.65 2.00
CA ILE A 102 -8.75 17.83 3.39
C ILE A 102 -7.53 17.84 4.32
N ILE A 103 -6.65 16.85 4.20
CA ILE A 103 -5.56 16.61 5.15
C ILE A 103 -4.40 17.58 4.94
N LEU A 104 -4.06 17.97 3.70
CA LEU A 104 -2.93 18.88 3.49
C LEU A 104 -3.06 20.21 4.26
N PRO A 105 -4.21 20.93 4.24
CA PRO A 105 -4.39 22.13 5.05
C PRO A 105 -4.74 21.83 6.52
N ALA A 106 -5.53 20.79 6.81
CA ALA A 106 -6.00 20.54 8.17
C ALA A 106 -5.02 19.74 9.04
N GLY A 107 -4.06 19.03 8.44
CA GLY A 107 -3.20 18.06 9.11
C GLY A 107 -2.34 18.65 10.21
N GLY A 108 -1.83 19.88 10.00
CA GLY A 108 -1.10 20.62 11.03
C GLY A 108 -1.96 20.90 12.26
N SER A 109 -3.20 21.34 12.06
CA SER A 109 -4.15 21.60 13.16
C SER A 109 -4.59 20.32 13.87
N ILE A 110 -4.84 19.24 13.12
CA ILE A 110 -5.22 17.94 13.67
C ILE A 110 -4.10 17.38 14.56
N LEU A 111 -2.85 17.40 14.07
CA LEU A 111 -1.70 16.94 14.85
C LEU A 111 -1.46 17.83 16.07
N GLY A 112 -1.54 19.15 15.93
CA GLY A 112 -1.39 20.08 17.05
C GLY A 112 -2.46 19.91 18.13
N LEU A 113 -3.67 19.47 17.76
CA LEU A 113 -4.74 19.19 18.71
C LEU A 113 -4.51 17.88 19.49
N ILE A 114 -4.00 16.85 18.81
CA ILE A 114 -3.78 15.51 19.38
C ILE A 114 -2.46 15.45 20.18
N PHE A 115 -1.40 16.11 19.69
CA PHE A 115 -0.03 16.02 20.22
C PHE A 115 0.49 17.36 20.76
N LYS A 116 -0.32 18.06 21.56
CA LYS A 116 -0.05 19.39 22.14
C LYS A 116 1.31 19.60 22.83
N HIS A 117 2.05 18.54 23.17
CA HIS A 117 3.30 18.60 23.94
C HIS A 117 4.50 17.99 23.20
N GLN A 118 4.34 17.64 21.92
CA GLN A 118 5.42 17.12 21.08
C GLN A 118 5.56 18.01 19.85
N ASP A 119 6.80 18.40 19.51
CA ASP A 119 7.14 19.18 18.30
C ASP A 119 7.03 18.32 17.04
N ILE A 120 5.82 17.84 16.73
CA ILE A 120 5.56 17.05 15.53
C ILE A 120 5.10 17.98 14.41
N ALA A 121 6.04 18.41 13.58
CA ALA A 121 5.74 19.24 12.42
C ALA A 121 5.10 18.43 11.29
N PHE A 122 3.84 18.72 10.94
CA PHE A 122 3.13 18.03 9.85
C PHE A 122 3.82 18.19 8.50
N PHE A 123 4.45 19.34 8.24
CA PHE A 123 5.26 19.56 7.05
C PHE A 123 6.74 19.42 7.39
N PRO A 124 7.55 18.64 6.63
CA PRO A 124 7.20 17.88 5.42
C PRO A 124 6.74 16.44 5.67
N ASN A 125 6.99 15.88 6.86
CA ASN A 125 6.90 14.43 7.09
C ASN A 125 5.47 13.87 6.99
N GLY A 126 4.46 14.62 7.43
CA GLY A 126 3.05 14.24 7.28
C GLY A 126 2.56 14.28 5.84
N TRP A 127 3.11 15.15 4.99
CA TRP A 127 2.82 15.15 3.55
C TRP A 127 3.42 13.91 2.87
N LEU A 128 4.65 13.56 3.24
CA LEU A 128 5.30 12.33 2.77
C LEU A 128 4.53 11.09 3.22
N ALA A 129 4.02 11.08 4.46
CA ALA A 129 3.21 10.01 4.99
C ALA A 129 1.86 9.86 4.25
N LEU A 130 1.18 10.98 3.98
CA LEU A 130 -0.04 10.99 3.16
C LEU A 130 0.22 10.42 1.76
N GLY A 131 1.24 10.94 1.06
CA GLY A 131 1.62 10.48 -0.26
C GLY A 131 2.05 9.01 -0.27
N GLY A 132 2.82 8.59 0.72
CA GLY A 132 3.25 7.21 0.92
C GLY A 132 2.07 6.27 1.12
N GLY A 133 1.09 6.63 1.96
CA GLY A 133 -0.12 5.85 2.16
C GLY A 133 -0.96 5.69 0.89
N ILE A 134 -1.15 6.77 0.12
CA ILE A 134 -1.86 6.74 -1.17
C ILE A 134 -1.15 5.82 -2.16
N PHE A 135 0.18 5.98 -2.30
CA PHE A 135 0.98 5.16 -3.21
C PHE A 135 0.92 3.68 -2.83
N GLN A 136 1.05 3.37 -1.53
CA GLN A 136 0.94 2.00 -1.03
C GLN A 136 -0.45 1.39 -1.28
N ALA A 137 -1.53 2.18 -1.21
CA ALA A 137 -2.87 1.69 -1.50
C ALA A 137 -3.02 1.27 -2.96
N ILE A 138 -2.61 2.16 -3.87
CA ILE A 138 -2.64 1.91 -5.32
C ILE A 138 -1.78 0.70 -5.68
N PHE A 139 -0.57 0.64 -5.14
CA PHE A 139 0.36 -0.46 -5.42
C PHE A 139 -0.16 -1.81 -4.87
N LYS A 140 -0.73 -1.82 -3.66
CA LYS A 140 -1.34 -3.01 -3.06
C LYS A 140 -2.45 -3.57 -3.95
N VAL A 141 -3.34 -2.71 -4.42
CA VAL A 141 -4.44 -3.10 -5.33
C VAL A 141 -3.91 -3.63 -6.66
N HIS A 142 -2.90 -2.97 -7.25
CA HIS A 142 -2.26 -3.45 -8.47
C HIS A 142 -1.65 -4.84 -8.29
N SER A 143 -0.92 -5.05 -7.20
CA SER A 143 -0.32 -6.35 -6.85
C SER A 143 -1.37 -7.43 -6.63
N ASN A 144 -2.49 -7.11 -6.01
CA ASN A 144 -3.61 -8.04 -5.82
C ASN A 144 -4.27 -8.39 -7.17
N LEU A 145 -4.46 -7.41 -8.06
CA LEU A 145 -4.96 -7.67 -9.42
C LEU A 145 -4.04 -8.61 -10.20
N LEU A 146 -2.72 -8.42 -10.13
CA LEU A 146 -1.75 -9.29 -10.80
C LEU A 146 -1.79 -10.71 -10.27
N GLN A 147 -1.95 -10.87 -8.95
CA GLN A 147 -2.14 -12.19 -8.31
C GLN A 147 -3.43 -12.86 -8.80
N SER A 148 -4.56 -12.15 -8.79
CA SER A 148 -5.84 -12.68 -9.28
C SER A 148 -5.80 -13.05 -10.77
N ARG A 149 -4.97 -12.36 -11.56
CA ARG A 149 -4.75 -12.64 -12.99
C ARG A 149 -3.71 -13.71 -13.26
N GLU A 150 -3.13 -14.33 -12.23
CA GLU A 150 -2.05 -15.30 -12.35
C GLU A 150 -0.88 -14.79 -13.21
N LYS A 151 -0.46 -13.53 -13.01
CA LYS A 151 0.68 -12.90 -13.71
C LYS A 151 1.93 -12.80 -12.80
N PRO A 152 2.64 -13.91 -12.53
CA PRO A 152 3.71 -13.96 -11.55
C PRO A 152 4.94 -13.14 -11.97
N GLU A 153 5.26 -13.05 -13.27
CA GLU A 153 6.43 -12.31 -13.75
C GLU A 153 6.27 -10.80 -13.57
N THR A 154 5.10 -10.25 -13.93
CA THR A 154 4.82 -8.82 -13.71
C THR A 154 4.75 -8.52 -12.22
N PHE A 155 4.15 -9.41 -11.42
CA PHE A 155 4.12 -9.27 -9.97
C PHE A 155 5.53 -9.24 -9.36
N PHE A 156 6.42 -10.12 -9.84
CA PHE A 156 7.80 -10.19 -9.41
C PHE A 156 8.51 -8.85 -9.61
N TRP A 157 8.48 -8.32 -10.84
CA TRP A 157 9.19 -7.07 -11.17
C TRP A 157 8.60 -5.87 -10.46
N SER A 158 7.27 -5.78 -10.33
CA SER A 158 6.63 -4.68 -9.61
C SER A 158 7.06 -4.67 -8.14
N ASN A 159 7.04 -5.81 -7.44
CA ASN A 159 7.40 -5.87 -6.02
C ASN A 159 8.90 -5.69 -5.79
N LEU A 160 9.73 -6.16 -6.72
CA LEU A 160 11.17 -5.88 -6.68
C LEU A 160 11.45 -4.38 -6.84
N PHE A 161 10.78 -3.72 -7.79
CA PHE A 161 10.89 -2.27 -7.97
C PHE A 161 10.45 -1.51 -6.71
N LEU A 162 9.34 -1.91 -6.09
CA LEU A 162 8.89 -1.32 -4.83
C LEU A 162 9.93 -1.52 -3.72
N PHE A 163 10.48 -2.73 -3.58
CA PHE A 163 11.51 -3.03 -2.58
C PHE A 163 12.74 -2.14 -2.76
N THR A 164 13.24 -1.99 -3.99
CA THR A 164 14.38 -1.11 -4.30
C THR A 164 14.08 0.38 -4.12
N GLY A 165 12.82 0.78 -4.12
CA GLY A 165 12.42 2.16 -3.82
C GLY A 165 12.31 2.46 -2.32
N ILE A 166 12.23 1.43 -1.49
CA ILE A 166 12.10 1.56 -0.03
C ILE A 166 13.48 1.48 0.66
N VAL A 167 14.36 0.60 0.18
CA VAL A 167 15.73 0.38 0.71
C VAL A 167 16.73 1.22 -0.06
#